data_AF-A0A4R8MPF6-F1
#
_entry.id   AF-A0A4R8MPF6-F1
#
_cell.length_a   1.000
_cell.length_b   1.000
_cell.length_c   1.000
_cell.angle_alpha   90.00
_cell.angle_beta   90.00
_cell.angle_gamma   90.00
#
_symmetry.space_group_name_H-M   'P 1'
#
loop_
_entity.id
_entity.type
_entity.pdbx_description
1 polymer ?
#
loop_
_entity_poly.entity_id
_entity_poly.type
_entity_poly.pdbx_seq_one_letter_code
_entity_poly.pdbx_strand_id
1 'polypeptide(L)'
;MKLIISFFLILCLFHCKKNESSDMETILLGMILLTPNDVILERGYPGSQNQLQNAELVGKTSGITIKIGGVTATGVSATSSDTIQFTMPTVPGITENSAVDFIVEKDGSAVYSTKVRYRPLVSWNINQPHNIYRPIDGRDNKSFFQITATTATHVFNTFGHGLADLDISYFTSINGSPIPFAARRVNGAEFNKVALNAGTVYVMVQHVGGLGGTYNLQIANSGVVASSSAKLTYSGWTFNLCYDTMGTGPATANNCDAQMAVYSPTRSGRCTYPSDQGLTTRNYYFEGGFDTAYAQNTCLNPGGGSQNEAESIFIPN
;
A
#
# COMPACT_ATOMS: atom_id res chain seq x y z
N MET A 1 -11.43 29.08 -11.47
CA MET A 1 -11.59 28.11 -12.58
C MET A 1 -12.74 27.13 -12.36
N LYS A 2 -12.82 26.43 -11.20
CA LYS A 2 -13.98 25.58 -10.82
C LYS A 2 -15.34 26.28 -10.97
N LEU A 3 -15.50 27.51 -10.45
CA LEU A 3 -16.76 28.26 -10.54
C LEU A 3 -17.20 28.57 -11.98
N ILE A 4 -16.25 28.86 -12.88
CA ILE A 4 -16.51 29.20 -14.29
C ILE A 4 -16.92 27.95 -15.06
N ILE A 5 -16.25 26.83 -14.82
CA ILE A 5 -16.56 25.53 -15.46
C ILE A 5 -17.92 24.99 -14.96
N SER A 6 -18.20 25.08 -13.66
CA SER A 6 -19.51 24.70 -13.10
C SER A 6 -20.64 25.58 -13.64
N PHE A 7 -20.42 26.88 -13.79
CA PHE A 7 -21.42 27.79 -14.37
C PHE A 7 -21.67 27.50 -15.85
N PHE A 8 -20.62 27.15 -16.61
CA PHE A 8 -20.75 26.77 -18.02
C PHE A 8 -21.53 25.45 -18.20
N LEU A 9 -21.26 24.44 -17.36
CA LEU A 9 -22.00 23.17 -17.35
C LEU A 9 -23.47 23.37 -16.97
N ILE A 10 -23.76 24.23 -15.99
CA ILE A 10 -25.14 24.56 -15.60
C ILE A 10 -25.88 25.27 -16.74
N LEU A 11 -25.23 26.16 -17.49
CA LEU A 11 -25.81 26.82 -18.66
C LEU A 11 -26.13 25.84 -19.81
N CYS A 12 -25.30 24.79 -20.00
CA CYS A 12 -25.55 23.71 -20.96
C CYS A 12 -26.78 22.87 -20.59
N LEU A 13 -27.05 22.65 -19.29
CA LEU A 13 -28.22 21.93 -18.80
C LEU A 13 -29.55 22.66 -19.09
N PHE A 14 -29.56 23.99 -19.18
CA PHE A 14 -30.79 24.77 -19.39
C PHE A 14 -31.17 24.98 -20.87
N HIS A 15 -30.31 24.61 -21.84
CA HIS A 15 -30.57 24.81 -23.28
C HIS A 15 -30.72 23.54 -24.13
N CYS A 16 -30.62 22.33 -23.56
CA CYS A 16 -30.83 21.09 -24.31
C CYS A 16 -32.32 20.69 -24.33
N LYS A 17 -33.01 21.05 -25.41
CA LYS A 17 -34.29 20.42 -25.79
C LYS A 17 -34.03 19.13 -26.57
N LYS A 18 -34.51 18.03 -25.96
CA LYS A 18 -34.98 16.76 -26.56
C LYS A 18 -33.94 15.75 -27.08
N ASN A 19 -34.11 14.56 -26.53
CA ASN A 19 -33.67 13.22 -26.95
C ASN A 19 -32.16 12.94 -26.89
N GLU A 20 -31.82 12.00 -26.00
CA GLU A 20 -30.48 11.45 -25.76
C GLU A 20 -29.52 12.40 -25.02
N SER A 21 -29.87 12.81 -23.79
CA SER A 21 -28.85 13.34 -22.88
C SER A 21 -27.95 12.17 -22.47
N SER A 22 -26.76 12.08 -23.05
CA SER A 22 -25.78 11.08 -22.61
C SER A 22 -25.48 11.30 -21.13
N ASP A 23 -25.52 10.24 -20.32
CA ASP A 23 -25.17 10.25 -18.89
C ASP A 23 -23.76 10.84 -18.62
N MET A 24 -22.94 11.02 -19.66
CA MET A 24 -21.58 11.52 -19.60
C MET A 24 -21.46 12.93 -19.00
N GLU A 25 -22.39 13.85 -19.27
CA GLU A 25 -22.32 15.22 -18.72
C GLU A 25 -22.67 15.25 -17.22
N THR A 26 -23.65 14.46 -16.81
CA THR A 26 -24.04 14.26 -15.40
C THR A 26 -22.94 13.52 -14.63
N ILE A 27 -22.34 12.50 -15.25
CA ILE A 27 -21.19 11.77 -14.71
C ILE A 27 -20.00 12.71 -14.59
N LEU A 28 -19.69 13.52 -15.61
CA LEU A 28 -18.59 14.48 -15.56
C LEU A 28 -18.79 15.54 -14.49
N LEU A 29 -20.01 16.09 -14.37
CA LEU A 29 -20.37 17.01 -13.29
C LEU A 29 -20.26 16.33 -11.92
N GLY A 30 -20.72 15.09 -11.79
CA GLY A 30 -20.55 14.27 -10.60
C GLY A 30 -19.08 14.05 -10.25
N MET A 31 -18.24 13.70 -11.22
CA MET A 31 -16.79 13.54 -11.04
C MET A 31 -16.13 14.85 -10.61
N ILE A 32 -16.51 15.99 -11.20
CA ILE A 32 -15.99 17.31 -10.84
C ILE A 32 -16.40 17.69 -9.41
N LEU A 33 -17.65 17.43 -9.01
CA LEU A 33 -18.16 17.70 -7.66
C LEU A 33 -17.56 16.75 -6.61
N LEU A 34 -17.13 15.56 -7.01
CA LEU A 34 -16.44 14.56 -6.20
C LEU A 34 -14.91 14.73 -6.19
N THR A 35 -14.37 15.73 -6.88
CA THR A 35 -12.93 16.03 -6.78
C THR A 35 -12.61 16.48 -5.35
N PRO A 36 -11.53 15.96 -4.73
CA PRO A 36 -11.15 16.40 -3.41
C PRO A 36 -10.90 17.91 -3.43
N ASN A 37 -11.42 18.62 -2.44
CA ASN A 37 -11.23 20.06 -2.30
C ASN A 37 -9.98 20.39 -1.48
N ASP A 38 -9.20 19.39 -1.12
CA ASP A 38 -7.93 19.49 -0.43
C ASP A 38 -6.74 19.46 -1.40
N VAL A 39 -5.66 20.13 -0.98
CA VAL A 39 -4.37 20.13 -1.69
C VAL A 39 -3.74 18.76 -1.56
N ILE A 40 -3.39 18.15 -2.69
CA ILE A 40 -2.72 16.85 -2.73
C ILE A 40 -1.24 17.05 -2.95
N LEU A 41 -0.45 16.78 -1.92
CA LEU A 41 1.01 16.86 -1.97
C LEU A 41 1.58 15.59 -2.60
N GLU A 42 2.80 15.68 -3.12
CA GLU A 42 3.49 14.52 -3.70
C GLU A 42 3.68 13.38 -2.69
N ARG A 43 4.05 13.72 -1.45
CA ARG A 43 4.30 12.78 -0.35
C ARG A 43 3.19 12.84 0.69
N GLY A 44 3.15 13.91 1.48
CA GLY A 44 2.07 14.15 2.45
C GLY A 44 2.06 13.24 3.68
N TYR A 45 3.12 12.46 3.93
CA TYR A 45 3.25 11.57 5.09
C TYR A 45 4.17 12.14 6.18
N PRO A 46 3.97 11.80 7.47
CA PRO A 46 4.75 12.36 8.56
C PRO A 46 6.26 12.20 8.35
N GLY A 47 7.00 13.28 8.62
CA GLY A 47 8.46 13.37 8.42
C GLY A 47 8.88 13.66 6.98
N SER A 48 7.97 13.60 6.00
CA SER A 48 8.29 13.94 4.61
C SER A 48 8.45 15.45 4.43
N GLN A 49 9.42 15.84 3.61
CA GLN A 49 9.55 17.20 3.11
C GLN A 49 8.51 17.43 2.01
N ASN A 50 7.79 18.54 2.07
CA ASN A 50 6.77 18.93 1.11
C ASN A 50 6.94 20.40 0.72
N GLN A 51 6.42 20.76 -0.44
CA GLN A 51 6.36 22.13 -0.93
C GLN A 51 4.93 22.49 -1.32
N LEU A 52 4.57 23.74 -1.10
CA LEU A 52 3.31 24.32 -1.54
C LEU A 52 3.60 25.65 -2.23
N GLN A 53 3.26 25.73 -3.52
CA GLN A 53 3.25 26.98 -4.27
C GLN A 53 1.82 27.50 -4.34
N ASN A 54 1.60 28.75 -3.91
CA ASN A 54 0.28 29.39 -4.00
C ASN A 54 0.42 30.92 -4.11
N ALA A 55 -0.30 31.52 -5.07
CA ALA A 55 -0.28 32.96 -5.29
C ALA A 55 -0.76 33.79 -4.09
N GLU A 56 -1.60 33.25 -3.21
CA GLU A 56 -2.05 33.92 -1.98
C GLU A 56 -0.94 34.07 -0.94
N LEU A 57 0.17 33.33 -1.09
CA LEU A 57 1.35 33.40 -0.25
C LEU A 57 2.34 34.47 -0.72
N VAL A 58 2.15 35.10 -1.88
CA VAL A 58 3.06 36.12 -2.43
C VAL A 58 3.34 37.21 -1.40
N GLY A 59 4.62 37.35 -1.01
CA GLY A 59 5.07 38.35 -0.03
C GLY A 59 4.73 38.03 1.42
N LYS A 60 4.16 36.85 1.69
CA LYS A 60 3.74 36.39 3.02
C LYS A 60 4.56 35.21 3.55
N THR A 61 5.63 34.77 2.85
CA THR A 61 6.38 33.54 3.16
C THR A 61 7.47 33.67 4.23
N SER A 62 7.79 34.90 4.67
CA SER A 62 8.81 35.15 5.71
C SER A 62 8.19 35.21 7.12
N GLY A 63 8.86 34.60 8.10
CA GLY A 63 8.45 34.60 9.52
C GLY A 63 7.18 33.79 9.80
N ILE A 64 6.86 32.82 8.95
CA ILE A 64 5.62 32.05 9.05
C ILE A 64 5.74 30.83 9.95
N THR A 65 4.60 30.42 10.50
CA THR A 65 4.38 29.12 11.12
C THR A 65 3.33 28.37 10.31
N ILE A 66 3.46 27.05 10.19
CA ILE A 66 2.49 26.21 9.49
C ILE A 66 1.88 25.24 10.50
N LYS A 67 0.55 25.12 10.51
CA LYS A 67 -0.19 24.13 11.30
C LYS A 67 -0.94 23.19 10.38
N ILE A 68 -0.81 21.90 10.63
CA ILE A 68 -1.42 20.82 9.85
C ILE A 68 -2.19 19.92 10.82
N GLY A 69 -3.52 19.83 10.65
CA GLY A 69 -4.39 19.14 11.61
C GLY A 69 -4.26 19.70 13.04
N GLY A 70 -3.95 20.99 13.18
CA GLY A 70 -3.68 21.64 14.47
C GLY A 70 -2.27 21.44 15.02
N VAL A 71 -1.42 20.65 14.37
CA VAL A 71 -0.03 20.39 14.81
C VAL A 71 0.95 21.30 14.05
N THR A 72 1.84 21.96 14.77
CA THR A 72 2.88 22.80 14.15
C THR A 72 3.87 21.96 13.35
N ALA A 73 4.02 22.28 12.07
CA ALA A 73 5.02 21.69 11.18
C ALA A 73 6.42 22.26 11.47
N THR A 74 7.46 21.47 11.16
CA THR A 74 8.87 21.87 11.30
C THR A 74 9.50 22.09 9.93
N GLY A 75 10.77 22.52 9.89
CA GLY A 75 11.50 22.69 8.64
C GLY A 75 10.89 23.73 7.70
N VAL A 76 10.16 24.71 8.27
CA VAL A 76 9.44 25.72 7.52
C VAL A 76 10.41 26.74 6.94
N SER A 77 10.39 26.91 5.62
CA SER A 77 11.18 27.93 4.93
C SER A 77 10.49 28.41 3.66
N ALA A 78 10.80 29.64 3.24
CA ALA A 78 10.43 30.15 1.93
C ALA A 78 11.47 29.67 0.90
N THR A 79 11.02 29.06 -0.20
CA THR A 79 11.88 28.75 -1.35
C THR A 79 11.77 29.81 -2.45
N SER A 80 10.65 30.55 -2.48
CA SER A 80 10.41 31.73 -3.31
C SER A 80 9.42 32.68 -2.62
N SER A 81 8.98 33.73 -3.32
CA SER A 81 7.97 34.66 -2.81
C SER A 81 6.58 34.04 -2.64
N ASP A 82 6.28 32.93 -3.32
CA ASP A 82 4.97 32.26 -3.37
C ASP A 82 5.03 30.77 -3.00
N THR A 83 6.23 30.24 -2.72
CA THR A 83 6.45 28.82 -2.41
C THR A 83 7.07 28.66 -1.03
N ILE A 84 6.45 27.78 -0.25
CA ILE A 84 6.90 27.39 1.09
C ILE A 84 7.25 25.91 1.10
N GLN A 85 8.24 25.57 1.91
CA GLN A 85 8.64 24.21 2.19
C GLN A 85 8.43 23.92 3.68
N PHE A 86 8.07 22.68 4.00
CA PHE A 86 7.86 22.23 5.37
C PHE A 86 8.01 20.72 5.50
N THR A 87 8.23 20.25 6.72
CA THR A 87 8.17 18.85 7.10
C THR A 87 6.78 18.53 7.64
N MET A 88 6.12 17.53 7.07
CA MET A 88 4.81 17.08 7.52
C MET A 88 4.88 16.58 8.97
N PRO A 89 4.09 17.12 9.91
CA PRO A 89 4.09 16.64 11.29
C PRO A 89 3.34 15.32 11.43
N THR A 90 3.47 14.67 12.58
CA THR A 90 2.58 13.56 12.96
C THR A 90 1.27 14.14 13.46
N VAL A 91 0.15 13.79 12.81
CA VAL A 91 -1.20 14.19 13.22
C VAL A 91 -1.85 12.98 13.92
N PRO A 92 -2.12 13.06 15.23
CA PRO A 92 -2.67 11.92 15.98
C PRO A 92 -4.03 11.47 15.49
N GLY A 93 -4.32 10.17 15.61
CA GLY A 93 -5.66 9.61 15.35
C GLY A 93 -6.02 9.40 13.87
N ILE A 94 -5.12 9.71 12.94
CA ILE A 94 -5.34 9.49 11.51
C ILE A 94 -4.66 8.19 11.07
N THR A 95 -5.46 7.22 10.64
CA THR A 95 -5.00 5.89 10.18
C THR A 95 -5.21 5.67 8.67
N GLU A 96 -6.04 6.50 8.04
CA GLU A 96 -6.31 6.49 6.61
C GLU A 96 -6.04 7.86 5.99
N ASN A 97 -5.80 7.90 4.68
CA ASN A 97 -5.56 9.15 3.99
C ASN A 97 -6.78 10.07 4.13
N SER A 98 -6.58 11.29 4.61
CA SER A 98 -7.68 12.19 4.96
C SER A 98 -7.33 13.66 4.75
N ALA A 99 -8.34 14.48 4.54
CA ALA A 99 -8.20 15.93 4.43
C ALA A 99 -8.11 16.54 5.84
N VAL A 100 -7.02 17.25 6.13
CA VAL A 100 -6.80 17.95 7.40
C VAL A 100 -6.65 19.46 7.17
N ASP A 101 -6.90 20.26 8.19
CA ASP A 101 -6.66 21.71 8.11
C ASP A 101 -5.19 22.02 7.86
N PHE A 102 -4.94 22.93 6.93
CA PHE A 102 -3.64 23.51 6.64
C PHE A 102 -3.74 25.02 6.82
N ILE A 103 -3.01 25.56 7.78
CA ILE A 103 -3.05 26.97 8.14
C ILE A 103 -1.63 27.51 8.13
N VAL A 104 -1.42 28.61 7.40
CA VAL A 104 -0.20 29.40 7.46
C VAL A 104 -0.50 30.61 8.33
N GLU A 105 0.29 30.77 9.38
CA GLU A 105 0.20 31.90 10.31
C GLU A 105 1.41 32.80 10.14
N LYS A 106 1.18 34.11 10.23
CA LYS A 106 2.23 35.13 10.35
C LYS A 106 1.88 36.00 11.55
N ASP A 107 2.82 36.17 12.46
CA ASP A 107 2.64 36.96 13.68
C ASP A 107 1.38 36.54 14.47
N GLY A 108 1.08 35.24 14.50
CA GLY A 108 -0.08 34.65 15.17
C GLY A 108 -1.42 34.77 14.44
N SER A 109 -1.46 35.39 13.26
CA SER A 109 -2.68 35.54 12.45
C SER A 109 -2.65 34.64 11.21
N ALA A 110 -3.77 33.99 10.89
CA ALA A 110 -3.89 33.17 9.70
C ALA A 110 -3.83 34.03 8.42
N VAL A 111 -2.83 33.78 7.57
CA VAL A 111 -2.64 34.48 6.29
C VAL A 111 -3.04 33.66 5.08
N TYR A 112 -3.19 32.35 5.25
CA TYR A 112 -3.69 31.39 4.27
C TYR A 112 -4.27 30.17 5.01
N SER A 113 -5.40 29.66 4.53
CA SER A 113 -6.06 28.48 5.10
C SER A 113 -6.69 27.63 4.00
N THR A 114 -6.47 26.33 4.07
CA THR A 114 -7.06 25.35 3.15
C THR A 114 -7.12 23.98 3.83
N LYS A 115 -7.55 22.95 3.09
CA LYS A 115 -7.36 21.55 3.48
C LYS A 115 -6.19 20.96 2.70
N VAL A 116 -5.47 20.03 3.31
CA VAL A 116 -4.39 19.27 2.68
C VAL A 116 -4.61 17.76 2.91
N ARG A 117 -4.24 16.94 1.92
CA ARG A 117 -4.27 15.49 2.04
C ARG A 117 -3.13 15.03 2.95
N TYR A 118 -3.48 14.58 4.14
CA TYR A 118 -2.58 13.88 5.04
C TYR A 118 -2.61 12.38 4.73
N ARG A 119 -1.43 11.77 4.59
CA ARG A 119 -1.28 10.34 4.34
C ARG A 119 -0.51 9.71 5.50
N PRO A 120 -1.16 9.01 6.43
CA PRO A 120 -0.44 8.45 7.56
C PRO A 120 0.60 7.44 7.09
N LEU A 121 1.73 7.41 7.79
CA LEU A 121 2.74 6.38 7.59
C LEU A 121 2.39 5.18 8.47
N VAL A 122 1.77 4.16 7.87
CA VAL A 122 1.23 3.03 8.64
C VAL A 122 2.33 2.02 8.94
N SER A 123 2.57 1.72 10.22
CA SER A 123 3.48 0.63 10.61
C SER A 123 2.88 -0.71 10.21
N TRP A 124 3.66 -1.53 9.51
CA TRP A 124 3.20 -2.78 8.92
C TRP A 124 4.10 -3.93 9.36
N ASN A 125 3.53 -4.93 10.04
CA ASN A 125 4.28 -6.09 10.49
C ASN A 125 4.41 -7.10 9.34
N ILE A 126 5.64 -7.51 9.04
CA ILE A 126 5.91 -8.56 8.05
C ILE A 126 5.59 -9.95 8.62
N ASN A 127 5.29 -10.92 7.75
CA ASN A 127 4.88 -12.29 8.05
C ASN A 127 3.57 -12.42 8.86
N GLN A 128 2.82 -11.33 9.09
CA GLN A 128 1.58 -11.35 9.88
C GLN A 128 0.38 -10.92 9.02
N PRO A 129 -0.79 -11.58 9.19
CA PRO A 129 -2.00 -11.17 8.49
C PRO A 129 -2.52 -9.85 9.05
N HIS A 130 -3.04 -9.00 8.17
CA HIS A 130 -3.73 -7.76 8.51
C HIS A 130 -5.09 -7.73 7.82
N ASN A 131 -6.14 -7.35 8.54
CA ASN A 131 -7.48 -7.25 7.98
C ASN A 131 -7.79 -5.84 7.43
N ILE A 132 -6.76 -5.10 7.06
CA ILE A 132 -6.87 -3.70 6.65
C ILE A 132 -6.87 -3.65 5.11
N TYR A 133 -8.02 -3.25 4.58
CA TYR A 133 -8.19 -2.91 3.17
C TYR A 133 -8.16 -1.40 3.02
N ARG A 134 -7.14 -0.90 2.31
CA ARG A 134 -6.97 0.54 2.12
C ARG A 134 -7.62 1.00 0.83
N PRO A 135 -8.42 2.07 0.85
CA PRO A 135 -8.93 2.67 -0.37
C PRO A 135 -7.78 3.32 -1.17
N ILE A 136 -7.85 3.22 -2.49
CA ILE A 136 -6.93 3.89 -3.41
C ILE A 136 -7.62 4.17 -4.74
N ASP A 137 -7.38 5.35 -5.31
CA ASP A 137 -7.93 5.74 -6.61
C ASP A 137 -7.05 6.78 -7.30
N GLY A 138 -7.44 7.23 -8.50
CA GLY A 138 -6.69 8.25 -9.24
C GLY A 138 -6.68 9.65 -8.59
N ARG A 139 -7.52 9.92 -7.58
CA ARG A 139 -7.58 11.21 -6.89
C ARG A 139 -6.55 11.25 -5.77
N ASP A 140 -6.52 10.22 -4.93
CA ASP A 140 -5.50 10.03 -3.91
C ASP A 140 -4.74 8.72 -4.15
N ASN A 141 -3.76 8.83 -5.02
CA ASN A 141 -3.18 7.67 -5.69
C ASN A 141 -2.01 7.05 -4.96
N LYS A 142 -1.72 7.42 -3.71
CA LYS A 142 -0.55 6.91 -2.97
C LYS A 142 -0.93 6.56 -1.53
N SER A 143 -0.43 5.43 -1.07
CA SER A 143 -0.45 5.03 0.33
C SER A 143 0.96 4.65 0.77
N PHE A 144 1.28 4.97 2.03
CA PHE A 144 2.63 4.83 2.57
C PHE A 144 2.64 3.94 3.81
N PHE A 145 3.60 3.02 3.84
CA PHE A 145 3.79 2.08 4.94
C PHE A 145 5.23 2.13 5.44
N GLN A 146 5.43 1.75 6.68
CA GLN A 146 6.73 1.55 7.28
C GLN A 146 6.86 0.11 7.77
N ILE A 147 7.94 -0.56 7.38
CA ILE A 147 8.30 -1.89 7.88
C ILE A 147 9.66 -1.84 8.58
N THR A 148 9.86 -2.81 9.46
CA THR A 148 11.20 -3.18 9.94
C THR A 148 11.67 -4.38 9.13
N ALA A 149 12.57 -4.15 8.18
CA ALA A 149 13.17 -5.19 7.36
C ALA A 149 14.29 -5.91 8.14
N THR A 150 14.51 -7.17 7.80
CA THR A 150 15.74 -7.90 8.17
C THR A 150 16.66 -7.99 6.96
N THR A 151 17.89 -8.49 7.14
CA THR A 151 18.77 -8.77 5.99
C THR A 151 18.32 -10.07 5.31
N ALA A 152 17.37 -9.96 4.38
CA ALA A 152 16.77 -11.09 3.68
C ALA A 152 16.07 -10.64 2.38
N THR A 153 15.70 -11.60 1.54
CA THR A 153 14.70 -11.37 0.49
C THR A 153 13.32 -11.23 1.12
N HIS A 154 12.53 -10.28 0.64
CA HIS A 154 11.16 -10.02 1.07
C HIS A 154 10.24 -10.10 -0.15
N VAL A 155 9.19 -10.91 -0.10
CA VAL A 155 8.10 -10.91 -1.08
C VAL A 155 7.04 -9.90 -0.63
N PHE A 156 6.65 -9.03 -1.54
CA PHE A 156 5.53 -8.11 -1.39
C PHE A 156 4.40 -8.58 -2.27
N ASN A 157 3.17 -8.44 -1.79
CA ASN A 157 1.96 -8.83 -2.51
C ASN A 157 0.82 -7.88 -2.16
N THR A 158 0.32 -7.12 -3.12
CA THR A 158 -0.99 -6.50 -2.99
C THR A 158 -2.04 -7.38 -3.63
N PHE A 159 -3.24 -7.45 -3.04
CA PHE A 159 -4.35 -8.22 -3.59
C PHE A 159 -5.69 -7.57 -3.25
N GLY A 160 -6.78 -8.09 -3.85
CA GLY A 160 -8.14 -7.60 -3.63
C GLY A 160 -8.50 -6.32 -4.42
N HIS A 161 -7.68 -5.91 -5.37
CA HIS A 161 -7.80 -4.66 -6.13
C HIS A 161 -8.17 -4.88 -7.61
N GLY A 162 -9.15 -5.75 -7.89
CA GLY A 162 -9.46 -6.23 -9.26
C GLY A 162 -9.94 -5.21 -10.30
N LEU A 163 -9.96 -3.90 -9.98
CA LEU A 163 -10.28 -2.80 -10.89
C LEU A 163 -9.25 -1.65 -10.81
N ALA A 164 -8.12 -1.87 -10.12
CA ALA A 164 -7.07 -0.88 -9.93
C ALA A 164 -5.71 -1.49 -10.29
N ASP A 165 -4.98 -0.78 -11.13
CA ASP A 165 -3.60 -1.07 -11.47
C ASP A 165 -2.70 -0.39 -10.45
N LEU A 166 -1.91 -1.19 -9.75
CA LEU A 166 -1.09 -0.74 -8.63
C LEU A 166 0.39 -1.00 -8.94
N ASP A 167 1.24 -0.05 -8.56
CA ASP A 167 2.68 -0.21 -8.53
C ASP A 167 3.17 -0.21 -7.08
N ILE A 168 4.22 -0.99 -6.81
CA ILE A 168 4.89 -1.03 -5.52
C ILE A 168 6.31 -0.51 -5.67
N SER A 169 6.65 0.46 -4.83
CA SER A 169 8.01 0.99 -4.68
C SER A 169 8.43 0.96 -3.22
N TYR A 170 9.74 0.94 -2.97
CA TYR A 170 10.28 1.14 -1.62
C TYR A 170 11.34 2.23 -1.60
N PHE A 171 11.64 2.75 -0.42
CA PHE A 171 12.77 3.64 -0.19
C PHE A 171 13.35 3.41 1.20
N THR A 172 14.66 3.63 1.35
CA THR A 172 15.43 3.32 2.56
C THR A 172 15.65 4.53 3.47
N SER A 173 15.17 5.71 3.06
CA SER A 173 15.22 6.93 3.86
C SER A 173 13.95 7.75 3.66
N ILE A 174 13.45 8.41 4.70
CA ILE A 174 12.13 9.08 4.71
C ILE A 174 11.95 10.16 3.63
N ASN A 175 13.05 10.62 3.03
CA ASN A 175 13.01 11.57 1.91
C ASN A 175 13.66 11.05 0.62
N GLY A 176 14.03 9.77 0.56
CA GLY A 176 14.66 9.14 -0.58
C GLY A 176 13.76 9.03 -1.81
N SER A 177 14.38 8.79 -2.96
CA SER A 177 13.66 8.50 -4.19
C SER A 177 13.05 7.09 -4.13
N PRO A 178 11.78 6.90 -4.51
CA PRO A 178 11.18 5.57 -4.62
C PRO A 178 11.94 4.71 -5.64
N ILE A 179 12.17 3.45 -5.27
CA ILE A 179 12.73 2.40 -6.13
C ILE A 179 11.57 1.48 -6.52
N PRO A 180 11.09 1.53 -7.77
CA PRO A 180 10.01 0.65 -8.23
C PRO A 180 10.54 -0.78 -8.37
N PHE A 181 9.71 -1.77 -7.99
CA PHE A 181 10.10 -3.17 -8.14
C PHE A 181 8.95 -4.11 -8.49
N ALA A 182 7.69 -3.75 -8.22
CA ALA A 182 6.54 -4.45 -8.77
C ALA A 182 5.73 -3.45 -9.61
N ALA A 183 5.58 -3.77 -10.89
CA ALA A 183 4.76 -2.99 -11.80
C ALA A 183 4.01 -3.93 -12.75
N ARG A 184 2.72 -3.67 -12.90
CA ARG A 184 1.75 -4.25 -13.84
C ARG A 184 0.97 -5.47 -13.34
N ARG A 185 -0.31 -5.21 -13.05
CA ARG A 185 -1.48 -6.04 -13.36
C ARG A 185 -2.75 -5.26 -13.00
N VAL A 186 -3.59 -4.97 -14.00
CA VAL A 186 -4.91 -4.34 -13.80
C VAL A 186 -5.85 -5.23 -12.97
N ASN A 187 -5.68 -6.55 -13.07
CA ASN A 187 -6.52 -7.55 -12.40
C ASN A 187 -5.66 -8.52 -11.59
N GLY A 188 -6.09 -8.84 -10.38
CA GLY A 188 -5.44 -9.83 -9.51
C GLY A 188 -4.55 -9.17 -8.45
N ALA A 189 -3.39 -9.76 -8.22
CA ALA A 189 -2.37 -9.27 -7.32
C ALA A 189 -1.17 -8.62 -8.03
N GLU A 190 -0.57 -7.62 -7.38
CA GLU A 190 0.75 -7.07 -7.74
C GLU A 190 1.79 -7.59 -6.75
N PHE A 191 2.84 -8.25 -7.24
CA PHE A 191 3.85 -8.83 -6.37
C PHE A 191 5.22 -8.87 -7.02
N ASN A 192 6.25 -8.74 -6.17
CA ASN A 192 7.62 -9.08 -6.51
C ASN A 192 8.41 -9.28 -5.21
N LYS A 193 9.64 -9.76 -5.32
CA LYS A 193 10.58 -9.90 -4.20
C LYS A 193 11.79 -8.98 -4.35
N VAL A 194 12.30 -8.52 -3.22
CA VAL A 194 13.49 -7.67 -3.17
C VAL A 194 14.39 -8.05 -1.99
N ALA A 195 15.70 -8.03 -2.19
CA ALA A 195 16.67 -8.18 -1.10
C ALA A 195 16.79 -6.84 -0.36
N LEU A 196 16.52 -6.86 0.94
CA LEU A 196 16.60 -5.69 1.81
C LEU A 196 17.67 -5.91 2.87
N ASN A 197 18.25 -4.80 3.35
CA ASN A 197 19.10 -4.80 4.54
C ASN A 197 18.24 -4.57 5.78
N ALA A 198 18.74 -5.01 6.93
CA ALA A 198 18.10 -4.74 8.21
C ALA A 198 17.93 -3.22 8.45
N GLY A 199 16.73 -2.80 8.83
CA GLY A 199 16.43 -1.40 9.14
C GLY A 199 15.01 -0.98 8.78
N THR A 200 14.75 0.32 8.90
CA THR A 200 13.45 0.91 8.51
C THR A 200 13.38 1.05 7.00
N VAL A 201 12.37 0.44 6.40
CA VAL A 201 12.04 0.58 4.98
C VAL A 201 10.65 1.16 4.86
N TYR A 202 10.49 2.09 3.93
CA TYR A 202 9.22 2.70 3.62
C TYR A 202 8.72 2.14 2.29
N VAL A 203 7.43 1.85 2.23
CA VAL A 203 6.78 1.23 1.07
C VAL A 203 5.74 2.19 0.56
N MET A 204 5.72 2.43 -0.75
CA MET A 204 4.68 3.17 -1.43
C MET A 204 3.91 2.19 -2.31
N VAL A 205 2.59 2.17 -2.12
CA VAL A 205 1.66 1.58 -3.08
C VAL A 205 1.01 2.73 -3.84
N GLN A 206 1.11 2.70 -5.16
CA GLN A 206 0.63 3.76 -6.03
C GLN A 206 -0.41 3.24 -7.00
N HIS A 207 -1.56 3.91 -7.10
CA HIS A 207 -2.52 3.68 -8.17
C HIS A 207 -2.04 4.35 -9.45
N VAL A 208 -1.89 3.57 -10.51
CA VAL A 208 -1.41 4.03 -11.83
C VAL A 208 -2.49 3.96 -12.92
N GLY A 209 -3.59 3.25 -12.68
CA GLY A 209 -4.72 3.16 -13.62
C GLY A 209 -5.93 2.39 -13.06
N GLY A 210 -7.05 2.43 -13.78
CA GLY A 210 -8.30 1.76 -13.39
C GLY A 210 -9.32 2.67 -12.67
N LEU A 211 -10.37 2.07 -12.11
CA LEU A 211 -11.48 2.77 -11.43
C LEU A 211 -11.21 3.05 -9.94
N GLY A 212 -10.05 2.64 -9.43
CA GLY A 212 -9.75 2.60 -8.00
C GLY A 212 -10.49 1.47 -7.28
N GLY A 213 -10.31 1.40 -5.97
CA GLY A 213 -10.93 0.37 -5.13
C GLY A 213 -10.27 0.27 -3.79
N THR A 214 -10.25 -0.93 -3.23
CA THR A 214 -9.50 -1.26 -2.02
C THR A 214 -8.45 -2.30 -2.31
N TYR A 215 -7.37 -2.29 -1.55
CA TYR A 215 -6.33 -3.32 -1.63
C TYR A 215 -5.83 -3.69 -0.25
N ASN A 216 -5.24 -4.87 -0.14
CA ASN A 216 -4.49 -5.31 1.04
C ASN A 216 -3.02 -5.47 0.63
N LEU A 217 -2.08 -5.06 1.48
CA LEU A 217 -0.65 -5.27 1.28
C LEU A 217 -0.14 -6.32 2.26
N GLN A 218 0.57 -7.31 1.74
CA GLN A 218 1.22 -8.35 2.52
C GLN A 218 2.69 -8.44 2.19
N ILE A 219 3.49 -8.69 3.21
CA ILE A 219 4.94 -8.73 3.10
C ILE A 219 5.44 -9.90 3.93
N ALA A 220 6.29 -10.75 3.35
CA ALA A 220 6.94 -11.82 4.08
C ALA A 220 8.40 -11.97 3.63
N ASN A 221 9.25 -12.40 4.56
CA ASN A 221 10.64 -12.79 4.28
C ASN A 221 10.93 -14.21 4.75
N SER A 222 9.91 -14.90 5.26
CA SER A 222 10.00 -16.25 5.80
C SER A 222 8.64 -16.95 5.72
N GLY A 223 8.40 -17.93 6.60
CA GLY A 223 7.08 -18.51 6.76
C GLY A 223 6.08 -17.48 7.28
N VAL A 224 4.86 -17.53 6.78
CA VAL A 224 3.79 -16.62 7.19
C VAL A 224 3.05 -17.13 8.42
N VAL A 225 2.51 -16.22 9.23
CA VAL A 225 1.47 -16.54 10.18
C VAL A 225 0.16 -16.72 9.43
N ALA A 226 -0.42 -17.89 9.60
CA ALA A 226 -1.64 -18.25 8.91
C ALA A 226 -2.84 -17.43 9.42
N SER A 227 -3.67 -16.96 8.49
CA SER A 227 -5.08 -16.71 8.75
C SER A 227 -5.95 -17.94 8.43
N SER A 228 -5.45 -18.83 7.56
CA SER A 228 -6.02 -20.15 7.31
C SER A 228 -4.92 -21.14 6.95
N SER A 229 -5.14 -22.43 7.22
CA SER A 229 -4.19 -23.48 6.83
C SER A 229 -4.88 -24.72 6.30
N ALA A 230 -4.26 -25.38 5.35
CA ALA A 230 -4.75 -26.60 4.72
C ALA A 230 -3.64 -27.64 4.61
N LYS A 231 -3.95 -28.90 4.89
CA LYS A 231 -3.06 -30.03 4.65
C LYS A 231 -3.41 -30.72 3.33
N LEU A 232 -2.39 -31.14 2.60
CA LEU A 232 -2.54 -32.03 1.47
C LEU A 232 -1.97 -33.40 1.85
N THR A 233 -2.85 -34.40 1.86
CA THR A 233 -2.54 -35.80 2.16
C THR A 233 -2.76 -36.63 0.90
N TYR A 234 -1.77 -37.42 0.52
CA TYR A 234 -1.91 -38.36 -0.60
C TYR A 234 -2.33 -39.73 -0.06
N SER A 235 -3.05 -40.53 -0.85
CA SER A 235 -3.48 -41.86 -0.43
C SER A 235 -2.27 -42.71 0.01
N GLY A 236 -2.29 -43.23 1.24
CA GLY A 236 -1.20 -44.01 1.83
C GLY A 236 -0.10 -43.21 2.53
N TRP A 237 -0.15 -41.87 2.49
CA TRP A 237 0.80 -40.98 3.17
C TRP A 237 0.02 -39.98 4.04
N THR A 238 0.09 -40.16 5.36
CA THR A 238 -0.69 -39.38 6.33
C THR A 238 -0.32 -37.89 6.37
N PHE A 239 0.82 -37.49 5.80
CA PHE A 239 1.29 -36.10 5.80
C PHE A 239 2.37 -35.85 4.74
N ASN A 240 2.13 -34.92 3.81
CA ASN A 240 3.10 -34.61 2.74
C ASN A 240 3.39 -33.12 2.62
N LEU A 241 2.33 -32.31 2.59
CA LEU A 241 2.43 -30.86 2.47
C LEU A 241 1.40 -30.21 3.39
N CYS A 242 1.78 -29.07 3.95
CA CYS A 242 0.85 -28.21 4.64
C CYS A 242 1.05 -26.76 4.22
N TYR A 243 -0.04 -26.04 4.03
CA TYR A 243 -0.09 -24.69 3.51
C TYR A 243 -0.60 -23.76 4.60
N ASP A 244 0.19 -22.77 4.97
CA ASP A 244 -0.24 -21.63 5.77
C ASP A 244 -0.49 -20.46 4.82
N THR A 245 -1.72 -19.96 4.77
CA THR A 245 -2.07 -18.80 3.95
C THR A 245 -2.23 -17.59 4.86
N MET A 246 -1.45 -16.55 4.57
CA MET A 246 -1.68 -15.20 5.05
C MET A 246 -2.58 -14.55 4.00
N GLY A 247 -3.88 -14.57 4.25
CA GLY A 247 -4.88 -14.03 3.34
C GLY A 247 -5.72 -12.99 4.06
N THR A 248 -7.03 -13.12 3.94
CA THR A 248 -7.99 -12.33 4.70
C THR A 248 -8.17 -12.88 6.11
N GLY A 249 -8.57 -12.02 7.05
CA GLY A 249 -8.90 -12.41 8.42
C GLY A 249 -7.74 -12.38 9.42
N PRO A 250 -8.04 -12.67 10.71
CA PRO A 250 -7.05 -12.63 11.78
C PRO A 250 -6.12 -13.86 11.74
N ALA A 251 -5.02 -13.80 12.49
CA ALA A 251 -4.17 -14.96 12.74
C ALA A 251 -4.97 -16.10 13.39
N THR A 252 -4.66 -17.35 13.01
CA THR A 252 -5.28 -18.56 13.57
C THR A 252 -4.26 -19.44 14.30
N ALA A 253 -4.72 -20.11 15.35
CA ALA A 253 -3.95 -21.14 16.04
C ALA A 253 -3.96 -22.50 15.30
N ASN A 254 -4.91 -22.72 14.38
CA ASN A 254 -5.02 -23.96 13.60
C ASN A 254 -4.10 -23.93 12.37
N ASN A 255 -2.81 -23.62 12.59
CA ASN A 255 -1.79 -23.52 11.56
C ASN A 255 -1.13 -24.87 11.24
N CYS A 256 -0.21 -24.90 10.29
CA CYS A 256 0.49 -26.14 9.94
C CYS A 256 1.24 -26.76 11.10
N ASP A 257 1.87 -25.97 11.97
CA ASP A 257 2.56 -26.52 13.14
C ASP A 257 1.57 -27.27 14.05
N ALA A 258 0.39 -26.69 14.31
CA ALA A 258 -0.66 -27.33 15.10
C ALA A 258 -1.29 -28.55 14.41
N GLN A 259 -1.59 -28.45 13.11
CA GLN A 259 -2.20 -29.53 12.34
C GLN A 259 -1.26 -30.74 12.20
N MET A 260 0.05 -30.48 12.14
CA MET A 260 1.07 -31.49 11.92
C MET A 260 1.64 -32.05 13.23
N ALA A 261 1.44 -31.37 14.36
CA ALA A 261 1.90 -31.81 15.68
C ALA A 261 1.48 -33.25 16.04
N VAL A 262 0.30 -33.71 15.58
CA VAL A 262 -0.17 -35.08 15.88
C VAL A 262 0.69 -36.17 15.23
N TYR A 263 1.46 -35.82 14.19
CA TYR A 263 2.35 -36.74 13.46
C TYR A 263 3.83 -36.52 13.79
N SER A 264 4.17 -35.43 14.50
CA SER A 264 5.54 -35.02 14.82
C SER A 264 6.54 -35.11 13.65
N PRO A 265 6.21 -34.57 12.46
CA PRO A 265 7.05 -34.71 11.29
C PRO A 265 8.28 -33.78 11.33
N THR A 266 9.33 -34.18 10.63
CA THR A 266 10.53 -33.37 10.46
C THR A 266 10.37 -32.50 9.22
N ARG A 267 10.18 -31.19 9.43
CA ARG A 267 10.11 -30.23 8.32
C ARG A 267 11.47 -30.12 7.63
N SER A 268 11.49 -30.21 6.31
CA SER A 268 12.71 -30.15 5.48
C SER A 268 12.95 -28.78 4.85
N GLY A 269 11.90 -27.96 4.77
CA GLY A 269 11.97 -26.59 4.26
C GLY A 269 10.60 -25.92 4.22
N ARG A 270 10.59 -24.65 3.81
CA ARG A 270 9.39 -23.84 3.60
C ARG A 270 9.53 -23.02 2.33
N CYS A 271 8.43 -22.88 1.59
CA CYS A 271 8.37 -22.04 0.41
C CYS A 271 7.25 -21.01 0.58
N THR A 272 7.59 -19.74 0.60
CA THR A 272 6.61 -18.65 0.66
C THR A 272 6.48 -17.99 -0.70
N TYR A 273 5.26 -17.93 -1.22
CA TYR A 273 4.99 -17.45 -2.58
C TYR A 273 3.73 -16.59 -2.66
N PRO A 274 3.68 -15.63 -3.59
CA PRO A 274 2.52 -14.75 -3.77
C PRO A 274 1.44 -15.37 -4.66
N SER A 275 0.21 -14.88 -4.48
CA SER A 275 -0.97 -15.26 -5.25
C SER A 275 -2.01 -14.14 -5.22
N ASP A 276 -3.07 -14.27 -6.02
CA ASP A 276 -4.21 -13.34 -6.03
C ASP A 276 -4.99 -13.29 -4.70
N GLN A 277 -4.70 -14.18 -3.74
CA GLN A 277 -5.36 -14.27 -2.44
C GLN A 277 -4.45 -13.92 -1.26
N GLY A 278 -3.22 -13.46 -1.51
CA GLY A 278 -2.24 -13.22 -0.47
C GLY A 278 -0.97 -14.05 -0.62
N LEU A 279 -0.18 -14.14 0.45
CA LEU A 279 1.02 -14.96 0.54
C LEU A 279 0.69 -16.32 1.13
N THR A 280 1.25 -17.39 0.55
CA THR A 280 1.11 -18.75 1.07
C THR A 280 2.48 -19.35 1.35
N THR A 281 2.65 -19.95 2.52
CA THR A 281 3.80 -20.78 2.87
C THR A 281 3.44 -22.24 2.75
N ARG A 282 4.07 -22.94 1.80
CA ARG A 282 4.07 -24.40 1.72
C ARG A 282 5.21 -24.96 2.58
N ASN A 283 4.84 -25.75 3.59
CA ASN A 283 5.73 -26.49 4.47
C ASN A 283 5.95 -27.90 3.91
N TYR A 284 7.22 -28.32 3.82
CA TYR A 284 7.63 -29.64 3.33
C TYR A 284 8.16 -30.50 4.47
N TYR A 285 7.93 -31.81 4.40
CA TYR A 285 8.32 -32.76 5.44
C TYR A 285 9.07 -33.95 4.84
N PHE A 286 10.13 -34.41 5.51
CA PHE A 286 10.97 -35.52 5.04
C PHE A 286 10.17 -36.81 4.87
N GLU A 287 9.28 -37.07 5.82
CA GLU A 287 8.38 -38.23 5.82
C GLU A 287 7.31 -38.15 4.73
N GLY A 288 7.23 -37.05 3.98
CA GLY A 288 6.45 -36.95 2.75
C GLY A 288 7.28 -37.18 1.48
N GLY A 289 8.55 -37.58 1.62
CA GLY A 289 9.50 -37.74 0.53
C GLY A 289 10.15 -36.44 0.05
N PHE A 290 9.96 -35.33 0.77
CA PHE A 290 10.55 -34.04 0.41
C PHE A 290 11.85 -33.82 1.17
N ASP A 291 12.98 -34.27 0.62
CA ASP A 291 14.27 -33.77 1.10
C ASP A 291 14.42 -32.26 0.82
N THR A 292 15.39 -31.61 1.45
CA THR A 292 15.59 -30.15 1.32
C THR A 292 15.89 -29.73 -0.12
N ALA A 293 16.64 -30.52 -0.89
CA ALA A 293 17.00 -30.18 -2.27
C ALA A 293 15.79 -30.27 -3.19
N TYR A 294 14.96 -31.31 -3.02
CA TYR A 294 13.71 -31.50 -3.73
C TYR A 294 12.67 -30.43 -3.35
N ALA A 295 12.57 -30.09 -2.06
CA ALA A 295 11.72 -29.01 -1.57
C ALA A 295 12.12 -27.64 -2.15
N GLN A 296 13.43 -27.35 -2.22
CA GLN A 296 13.94 -26.14 -2.84
C GLN A 296 13.63 -26.11 -4.34
N ASN A 297 13.90 -27.21 -5.04
CA ASN A 297 13.67 -27.31 -6.48
C ASN A 297 12.20 -27.10 -6.83
N THR A 298 11.28 -27.72 -6.07
CA THR A 298 9.83 -27.57 -6.28
C THR A 298 9.29 -26.20 -5.88
N CYS A 299 9.99 -25.47 -5.01
CA CYS A 299 9.64 -24.11 -4.62
C CYS A 299 9.97 -23.08 -5.69
N LEU A 300 11.16 -23.20 -6.29
CA LEU A 300 11.79 -22.13 -7.07
C LEU A 300 11.72 -22.35 -8.58
N ASN A 301 11.23 -23.50 -9.04
CA ASN A 301 11.16 -23.84 -10.46
C ASN A 301 9.73 -24.15 -10.93
N PRO A 302 9.35 -23.70 -12.15
CA PRO A 302 8.05 -23.98 -12.75
C PRO A 302 7.67 -25.46 -12.74
N GLY A 303 6.40 -25.74 -12.41
CA GLY A 303 5.85 -27.10 -12.39
C GLY A 303 6.11 -27.88 -11.10
N GLY A 304 6.78 -27.24 -10.12
CA GLY A 304 6.97 -27.77 -8.76
C GLY A 304 5.77 -27.59 -7.82
N GLY A 305 4.69 -26.96 -8.29
CA GLY A 305 3.42 -26.81 -7.57
C GLY A 305 3.35 -25.62 -6.60
N SER A 306 4.39 -24.79 -6.52
CA SER A 306 4.26 -23.41 -6.03
C SER A 306 3.68 -22.55 -7.16
N GLN A 307 3.07 -21.41 -6.82
CA GLN A 307 2.69 -20.41 -7.82
C GLN A 307 3.75 -19.31 -7.84
N ASN A 308 4.00 -18.71 -9.00
CA ASN A 308 4.92 -17.56 -9.12
C ASN A 308 6.31 -17.88 -8.52
N GLU A 309 6.90 -18.97 -8.99
CA GLU A 309 8.12 -19.56 -8.44
C GLU A 309 9.33 -18.60 -8.50
N ALA A 310 9.37 -17.74 -9.52
CA ALA A 310 10.40 -16.72 -9.67
C ALA A 310 10.36 -15.68 -8.52
N GLU A 311 9.18 -15.37 -7.98
CA GLU A 311 8.96 -14.43 -6.89
C GLU A 311 8.90 -15.11 -5.51
N SER A 312 9.07 -16.44 -5.47
CA SER A 312 9.04 -17.22 -4.23
C SER A 312 10.34 -17.14 -3.41
N ILE A 313 10.25 -17.42 -2.12
CA ILE A 313 11.37 -17.57 -1.19
C ILE A 313 11.37 -18.98 -0.61
N PHE A 314 12.50 -19.68 -0.71
CA PHE A 314 12.72 -20.94 -0.01
C PHE A 314 13.58 -20.72 1.24
N ILE A 315 13.19 -21.36 2.34
CA ILE A 315 13.98 -21.43 3.58
C ILE A 315 14.18 -22.89 3.95
N PRO A 316 15.44 -23.39 4.04
CA PRO A 316 15.72 -24.71 4.58
C PRO A 316 15.40 -24.73 6.08
N ASN A 317 15.03 -25.90 6.59
CA ASN A 317 14.65 -26.06 7.99
C ASN A 317 15.74 -26.75 8.82
#